data_AF-A0A3D3P0U0-F1
#
_entry.id   AF-A0A3D3P0U0-F1
#
_cell.length_a   1.000
_cell.length_b   1.000
_cell.length_c   1.000
_cell.angle_alpha   90.00
_cell.angle_beta   90.00
_cell.angle_gamma   90.00
#
_symmetry.space_group_name_H-M   'P 1'
#
loop_
_entity.id
_entity.type
_entity.pdbx_description
1 polymer ?
#
loop_
_entity_poly.entity_id
_entity_poly.type
_entity_poly.pdbx_seq_one_letter_code
_entity_poly.pdbx_strand_id
1 'polypeptide(L)'
;MEGRRPSRRVELAPRGGRRIGAASMNASQTSNHRPDIDGLRGLAVLLVVLFHARLSFRGGFIGVDVFFVISGYLITGIMVRDLERGGFSLLEFWERRARRILPALTVLVLAVLGLGFWLMLPGDLDRLGSSAAAQALLAANVYFWREGGGYFAGPAEQMPLLHLWSLAVEEQFYLLMPFLCMALAAWQRRGGGRDLRGLCLRVFGALLLLSLAVSAVMVEADPHWAFYWLPARAWELLLGSVLACLPAAGRFQQALKRRQGLVSGASLCVIVGTALAYDNDTPFPGLAARSEEH
;
A
#
# COMPACT_ATOMS: atom_id res chain seq x y z
N MET A 1 84.74 24.86 11.34
CA MET A 1 84.33 25.63 12.53
C MET A 1 82.82 25.75 12.48
N GLU A 2 82.15 24.78 13.11
CA GLU A 2 81.20 24.98 14.22
C GLU A 2 79.87 25.60 13.73
N GLY A 3 78.73 24.92 13.66
CA GLY A 3 78.19 23.91 14.56
C GLY A 3 77.19 24.55 15.52
N ARG A 4 75.87 24.40 15.27
CA ARG A 4 74.78 24.21 16.27
C ARG A 4 73.38 24.42 15.65
N ARG A 5 72.57 23.35 15.66
CA ARG A 5 71.09 23.40 15.85
C ARG A 5 70.81 23.14 17.35
N PRO A 6 69.57 23.18 17.84
CA PRO A 6 68.50 24.18 17.74
C PRO A 6 67.99 24.59 19.15
N SER A 7 67.23 25.68 19.29
CA SER A 7 66.44 25.94 20.50
C SER A 7 64.97 26.12 20.16
N ARG A 8 64.15 25.12 20.50
CA ARG A 8 62.69 25.22 20.60
C ARG A 8 62.34 26.35 21.56
N ARG A 9 61.58 27.33 21.09
CA ARG A 9 60.75 28.16 21.96
C ARG A 9 59.29 27.88 21.59
N VAL A 10 58.61 27.20 22.51
CA VAL A 10 57.18 26.98 22.51
C VAL A 10 56.53 28.31 22.85
N GLU A 11 55.76 28.88 21.93
CA GLU A 11 54.93 30.05 22.21
C GLU A 11 53.48 29.71 21.86
N LEU A 12 52.63 29.88 22.87
CA LEU A 12 51.28 29.35 22.99
C LEU A 12 50.31 30.05 22.02
N ALA A 13 49.60 29.27 21.21
CA ALA A 13 48.44 29.75 20.47
C ALA A 13 47.34 30.18 21.47
N PRO A 14 46.69 31.34 21.28
CA PRO A 14 45.56 31.73 22.11
C PRO A 14 44.37 30.78 21.84
N ARG A 15 43.98 30.02 22.87
CA ARG A 15 42.69 29.33 22.94
C ARG A 15 41.59 30.38 23.04
N GLY A 16 40.85 30.58 21.97
CA GLY A 16 39.74 31.54 21.91
C GLY A 16 38.60 31.04 21.03
N GLY A 17 37.67 30.31 21.64
CA GLY A 17 36.26 30.19 21.27
C GLY A 17 35.92 29.97 19.78
N ARG A 18 35.92 28.71 19.34
CA ARG A 18 35.12 28.30 18.18
C ARG A 18 33.65 28.49 18.58
N ARG A 19 33.06 29.64 18.21
CA ARG A 19 31.61 29.78 18.13
C ARG A 19 31.14 28.69 17.18
N ILE A 20 30.52 27.65 17.73
CA ILE A 20 29.72 26.70 16.97
C ILE A 20 28.56 27.53 16.43
N GLY A 21 28.77 28.14 15.27
CA GLY A 21 27.69 28.72 14.49
C GLY A 21 26.71 27.59 14.25
N ALA A 22 25.54 27.70 14.87
CA ALA A 22 24.36 26.93 14.55
C ALA A 22 24.06 27.18 13.07
N ALA A 23 24.70 26.39 12.21
CA ALA A 23 24.35 26.28 10.81
C ALA A 23 22.99 25.59 10.77
N SER A 24 21.95 26.43 10.85
CA SER A 24 20.62 26.24 10.29
C SER A 24 20.38 24.82 9.76
N MET A 25 19.99 23.93 10.67
CA MET A 25 19.28 22.70 10.35
C MET A 25 17.90 23.09 9.79
N ASN A 26 17.88 23.52 8.54
CA ASN A 26 16.70 23.65 7.72
C ASN A 26 17.08 23.28 6.29
N ALA A 27 17.61 22.07 6.13
CA ALA A 27 17.42 21.38 4.86
C ALA A 27 15.95 21.00 4.83
N SER A 28 15.13 21.88 4.25
CA SER A 28 13.76 21.58 3.85
C SER A 28 13.79 20.25 3.09
N GLN A 29 13.38 19.18 3.75
CA GLN A 29 12.93 17.95 3.11
C GLN A 29 11.69 18.35 2.31
N THR A 30 11.88 18.93 1.12
CA THR A 30 10.83 19.00 0.12
C THR A 30 10.58 17.55 -0.26
N SER A 31 9.71 16.88 0.50
CA SER A 31 9.04 15.71 -0.01
C SER A 31 8.50 16.14 -1.37
N ASN A 32 8.93 15.46 -2.41
CA ASN A 32 8.42 15.66 -3.75
C ASN A 32 6.97 15.15 -3.73
N HIS A 33 6.07 15.95 -3.15
CA HIS A 33 4.68 15.63 -2.93
C HIS A 33 4.04 15.53 -4.30
N ARG A 34 3.40 14.40 -4.56
CA ARG A 34 2.83 14.03 -5.86
C ARG A 34 1.32 14.12 -5.78
N PRO A 35 0.73 15.33 -5.93
CA PRO A 35 -0.71 15.54 -5.81
C PRO A 35 -1.50 14.74 -6.85
N ASP A 36 -0.87 14.37 -7.96
CA ASP A 36 -1.42 13.44 -8.97
C ASP A 36 -1.76 12.07 -8.37
N ILE A 37 -0.91 11.55 -7.48
CA ILE A 37 -1.13 10.23 -6.86
C ILE A 37 -2.19 10.31 -5.76
N ASP A 38 -2.20 11.40 -4.98
CA ASP A 38 -3.23 11.59 -3.96
C ASP A 38 -4.62 11.82 -4.58
N GLY A 39 -4.69 12.49 -5.73
CA GLY A 39 -5.92 12.61 -6.53
C GLY A 39 -6.44 11.26 -7.05
N LEU A 40 -5.54 10.37 -7.53
CA LEU A 40 -5.93 9.02 -7.94
C LEU A 40 -6.41 8.16 -6.77
N ARG A 41 -5.81 8.29 -5.58
CA ARG A 41 -6.32 7.63 -4.36
C ARG A 41 -7.70 8.16 -3.97
N GLY A 42 -7.89 9.48 -4.03
CA GLY A 42 -9.18 10.11 -3.77
C GLY A 42 -10.26 9.60 -4.73
N LEU A 43 -9.94 9.49 -6.02
CA LEU A 43 -10.84 8.92 -7.02
C LEU A 43 -11.16 7.45 -6.76
N ALA A 44 -10.16 6.64 -6.44
CA ALA A 44 -10.34 5.22 -6.12
C ALA A 44 -11.29 5.04 -4.93
N VAL A 45 -11.08 5.82 -3.85
CA VAL A 45 -11.98 5.83 -2.69
C VAL A 45 -13.38 6.33 -3.06
N LEU A 46 -13.48 7.38 -3.87
CA LEU A 46 -14.76 7.93 -4.32
C LEU A 46 -15.58 6.90 -5.10
N LEU A 47 -14.95 6.12 -5.99
CA LEU A 47 -15.62 5.05 -6.73
C LEU A 47 -16.17 3.97 -5.78
N VAL A 48 -15.41 3.59 -4.75
CA VAL A 48 -15.86 2.62 -3.73
C VAL A 48 -17.04 3.17 -2.93
N VAL A 49 -16.98 4.46 -2.52
CA VAL A 49 -18.05 5.12 -1.77
C VAL A 49 -19.32 5.23 -2.60
N LEU A 50 -19.21 5.65 -3.86
CA LEU A 50 -20.37 5.80 -4.75
C LEU A 50 -21.04 4.46 -5.08
N PHE A 51 -20.27 3.38 -5.19
CA PHE A 51 -20.82 2.03 -5.32
C PHE A 51 -21.62 1.62 -4.09
N HIS A 52 -21.06 1.77 -2.88
CA HIS A 52 -21.79 1.44 -1.65
C HIS A 52 -23.00 2.37 -1.41
N ALA A 53 -22.94 3.61 -1.88
CA ALA A 53 -24.06 4.55 -1.82
C ALA A 53 -25.17 4.29 -2.85
N ARG A 54 -25.01 3.30 -3.75
CA ARG A 54 -25.91 2.99 -4.87
C ARG A 54 -26.14 4.16 -5.84
N LEU A 55 -25.18 5.09 -5.94
CA LEU A 55 -25.28 6.31 -6.75
C LEU A 55 -24.58 6.17 -8.13
N SER A 56 -24.79 5.05 -8.83
CA SER A 56 -24.50 4.88 -10.28
C SER A 56 -23.15 4.30 -10.73
N PHE A 57 -22.45 3.48 -9.93
CA PHE A 57 -21.24 2.76 -10.36
C PHE A 57 -21.27 1.28 -9.95
N ARG A 58 -21.87 0.41 -10.77
CA ARG A 58 -22.00 -1.04 -10.48
C ARG A 58 -20.65 -1.76 -10.35
N GLY A 59 -19.57 -1.22 -10.92
CA GLY A 59 -18.21 -1.74 -10.85
C GLY A 59 -17.29 -1.02 -9.85
N GLY A 60 -17.79 -0.29 -8.86
CA GLY A 60 -16.93 0.51 -7.96
C GLY A 60 -15.99 -0.31 -7.06
N PHE A 61 -16.14 -1.63 -7.00
CA PHE A 61 -15.14 -2.55 -6.41
C PHE A 61 -13.76 -2.43 -7.07
N ILE A 62 -13.68 -2.02 -8.33
CA ILE A 62 -12.42 -1.74 -9.05
C ILE A 62 -11.62 -0.62 -8.39
N GLY A 63 -12.30 0.28 -7.65
CA GLY A 63 -11.62 1.28 -6.84
C GLY A 63 -10.68 0.66 -5.81
N VAL A 64 -10.99 -0.53 -5.28
CA VAL A 64 -10.10 -1.26 -4.36
C VAL A 64 -8.84 -1.75 -5.09
N ASP A 65 -8.97 -2.27 -6.31
CA ASP A 65 -7.82 -2.74 -7.10
C ASP A 65 -6.85 -1.60 -7.39
N VAL A 66 -7.39 -0.46 -7.85
CA VAL A 66 -6.61 0.75 -8.13
C VAL A 66 -5.92 1.24 -6.86
N PHE A 67 -6.65 1.25 -5.74
CA PHE A 67 -6.11 1.62 -4.44
C PHE A 67 -4.94 0.70 -4.03
N PHE A 68 -5.09 -0.62 -4.16
CA PHE A 68 -4.04 -1.60 -3.88
C PHE A 68 -2.80 -1.41 -4.77
N VAL A 69 -2.98 -1.20 -6.08
CA VAL A 69 -1.86 -0.92 -6.99
C VAL A 69 -1.11 0.35 -6.58
N ILE A 70 -1.84 1.43 -6.26
CA ILE A 70 -1.21 2.69 -5.84
C ILE A 70 -0.48 2.52 -4.50
N SER A 71 -1.10 1.82 -3.55
CA SER A 71 -0.54 1.53 -2.23
C SER A 71 0.76 0.72 -2.32
N GLY A 72 0.76 -0.33 -3.14
CA GLY A 72 1.96 -1.11 -3.45
C GLY A 72 3.07 -0.26 -4.08
N TYR A 73 2.72 0.58 -5.06
CA TYR A 73 3.68 1.47 -5.73
C TYR A 73 4.33 2.46 -4.78
N LEU A 74 3.51 3.18 -3.99
CA LEU A 74 3.99 4.19 -3.07
C LEU A 74 4.90 3.58 -2.02
N ILE A 75 4.46 2.50 -1.38
CA ILE A 75 5.20 1.99 -0.25
C ILE A 75 6.49 1.31 -0.66
N THR A 76 6.44 0.44 -1.67
CA THR A 76 7.63 -0.25 -2.16
C THR A 76 8.65 0.76 -2.66
N GLY A 77 8.19 1.81 -3.34
CA GLY A 77 9.06 2.91 -3.76
C GLY A 77 9.76 3.60 -2.59
N ILE A 78 9.07 3.87 -1.47
CA ILE A 78 9.69 4.47 -0.27
C ILE A 78 10.73 3.52 0.32
N MET A 79 10.34 2.26 0.57
CA MET A 79 11.22 1.27 1.20
C MET A 79 12.50 1.02 0.40
N VAL A 80 12.37 0.76 -0.91
CA VAL A 80 13.51 0.47 -1.77
C VAL A 80 14.45 1.68 -1.85
N ARG A 81 13.92 2.91 -1.98
CA ARG A 81 14.75 4.13 -1.99
C ARG A 81 15.51 4.32 -0.67
N ASP A 82 14.86 4.10 0.46
CA ASP A 82 15.48 4.27 1.77
C ASP A 82 16.53 3.17 2.04
N LEU A 83 16.28 1.94 1.58
CA LEU A 83 17.23 0.82 1.64
C LEU A 83 18.46 1.04 0.76
N GLU A 84 18.29 1.59 -0.45
CA GLU A 84 19.38 1.99 -1.35
C GLU A 84 20.27 3.07 -0.71
N ARG A 85 19.66 3.99 0.05
CA ARG A 85 20.36 5.04 0.81
C ARG A 85 20.97 4.56 2.13
N GLY A 86 20.68 3.31 2.54
CA GLY A 86 21.14 2.74 3.80
C GLY A 86 20.44 3.28 5.05
N GLY A 87 19.33 4.02 4.91
CA GLY A 87 18.65 4.74 5.99
C GLY A 87 17.27 4.20 6.35
N PHE A 88 16.94 2.95 6.00
CA PHE A 88 15.61 2.39 6.28
C PHE A 88 15.46 2.01 7.76
N SER A 89 14.43 2.56 8.42
CA SER A 89 14.04 2.22 9.78
C SER A 89 12.64 1.60 9.80
N LEU A 90 12.53 0.37 10.32
CA LEU A 90 11.27 -0.37 10.45
C LEU A 90 10.29 0.36 11.39
N LEU A 91 10.82 0.86 12.51
CA LEU A 91 10.03 1.55 13.53
C LEU A 91 9.43 2.84 12.96
N GLU A 92 10.26 3.70 12.36
CA GLU A 92 9.76 4.95 11.78
C GLU A 92 8.77 4.71 10.65
N PHE A 93 8.97 3.64 9.87
CA PHE A 93 8.08 3.27 8.80
C PHE A 93 6.67 2.94 9.31
N TRP A 94 6.55 2.08 10.32
CA TRP A 94 5.25 1.75 10.91
C TRP A 94 4.66 2.89 11.71
N GLU A 95 5.49 3.66 12.42
CA GLU A 95 5.06 4.80 13.21
C GLU A 95 4.42 5.91 12.33
N ARG A 96 5.03 6.22 11.18
CA ARG A 96 4.45 7.16 10.19
C ARG A 96 3.09 6.68 9.67
N ARG A 97 2.91 5.36 9.52
CA ARG A 97 1.66 4.76 9.03
C ARG A 97 0.60 4.75 10.09
N ALA A 98 0.96 4.34 11.31
CA ALA A 98 0.08 4.36 12.47
C ALA A 98 -0.48 5.77 12.71
N ARG A 99 0.37 6.82 12.69
CA ARG A 99 -0.07 8.22 12.81
C ARG A 99 -1.00 8.69 11.70
N ARG A 100 -0.92 8.10 10.51
CA ARG A 100 -1.76 8.46 9.36
C ARG A 100 -3.11 7.74 9.38
N ILE A 101 -3.14 6.49 9.80
CA ILE A 101 -4.32 5.62 9.67
C ILE A 101 -5.10 5.53 10.99
N LEU A 102 -4.43 5.29 12.12
CA LEU A 102 -5.10 5.00 13.40
C LEU A 102 -6.05 6.10 13.86
N PRO A 103 -5.73 7.42 13.79
CA PRO A 103 -6.64 8.43 14.29
C PRO A 103 -8.01 8.40 13.59
N ALA A 104 -8.01 8.36 12.26
CA ALA A 104 -9.25 8.31 11.47
C ALA A 104 -9.99 6.99 11.67
N LEU A 105 -9.26 5.86 11.68
CA LEU A 105 -9.84 4.54 11.91
C LEU A 105 -10.49 4.43 13.30
N THR A 106 -9.81 4.90 14.35
CA THR A 106 -10.35 4.88 15.72
C THR A 106 -11.60 5.74 15.83
N VAL A 107 -11.60 6.94 15.27
CA VAL A 107 -12.80 7.81 15.28
C VAL A 107 -13.96 7.13 14.55
N LEU A 108 -13.71 6.56 13.37
CA LEU A 108 -14.73 5.84 12.60
C LEU A 108 -15.30 4.65 13.40
N VAL A 109 -14.46 3.77 13.92
CA VAL A 109 -14.88 2.57 14.65
C VAL A 109 -15.66 2.94 15.91
N LEU A 110 -15.19 3.90 16.69
CA LEU A 110 -15.89 4.35 17.90
C LEU A 110 -17.23 5.02 17.57
N ALA A 111 -17.30 5.83 16.52
CA ALA A 111 -18.55 6.45 16.09
C ALA A 111 -19.56 5.40 15.64
N VAL A 112 -19.14 4.41 14.85
CA VAL A 112 -20.01 3.34 14.37
C VAL A 112 -20.45 2.43 15.51
N LEU A 113 -19.58 2.09 16.47
CA LEU A 113 -19.96 1.34 17.67
C LEU A 113 -20.96 2.12 18.53
N GLY A 114 -20.73 3.43 18.70
CA GLY A 114 -21.63 4.31 19.44
C GLY A 114 -23.01 4.39 18.78
N LEU A 115 -23.08 4.60 17.47
CA LEU A 115 -24.34 4.58 16.72
C LEU A 115 -25.00 3.21 16.74
N GLY A 116 -24.21 2.14 16.57
CA GLY A 116 -24.68 0.76 16.61
C GLY A 116 -25.36 0.41 17.93
N PHE A 117 -24.80 0.86 19.06
CA PHE A 117 -25.38 0.67 20.39
C PHE A 117 -26.80 1.25 20.50
N TRP A 118 -27.08 2.37 19.84
CA TRP A 118 -28.40 3.03 19.89
C TRP A 118 -29.38 2.51 18.82
N LEU A 119 -28.87 2.00 17.69
CA LEU A 119 -29.68 1.73 16.50
C LEU A 119 -29.86 0.24 16.17
N MET A 120 -28.96 -0.64 16.64
CA MET A 120 -28.94 -2.05 16.24
C MET A 120 -29.55 -2.97 17.30
N LEU A 121 -30.08 -4.12 16.86
CA LEU A 121 -30.51 -5.18 17.76
C LEU A 121 -29.31 -5.85 18.44
N PRO A 122 -29.48 -6.50 19.62
CA PRO A 122 -28.36 -7.08 20.36
C PRO A 122 -27.47 -8.03 19.54
N GLY A 123 -28.06 -8.90 18.71
CA GLY A 123 -27.29 -9.82 17.87
C GLY A 123 -26.46 -9.12 16.78
N ASP A 124 -26.98 -8.03 16.21
CA ASP A 124 -26.24 -7.24 15.21
C ASP A 124 -25.14 -6.40 15.86
N LEU A 125 -25.37 -5.93 17.09
CA LEU A 125 -24.36 -5.23 17.89
C LEU A 125 -23.19 -6.16 18.24
N ASP A 126 -23.46 -7.43 18.57
CA ASP A 126 -22.41 -8.43 18.83
C ASP A 126 -21.56 -8.70 17.58
N ARG A 127 -22.20 -8.77 16.40
CA ARG A 127 -21.50 -8.87 15.11
C ARG A 127 -20.66 -7.63 14.81
N LEU A 128 -21.23 -6.44 15.05
CA LEU A 128 -20.50 -5.18 14.89
C LEU A 128 -19.27 -5.12 15.79
N GLY A 129 -19.41 -5.46 17.08
CA GLY A 129 -18.31 -5.54 18.04
C GLY A 129 -17.23 -6.54 17.61
N SER A 130 -17.65 -7.71 17.12
CA SER A 130 -16.73 -8.74 16.59
C SER A 130 -15.95 -8.25 15.37
N SER A 131 -16.62 -7.56 14.44
CA SER A 131 -15.97 -6.97 13.26
C SER A 131 -14.97 -5.85 13.62
N ALA A 132 -15.31 -5.03 14.62
CA ALA A 132 -14.42 -3.99 15.14
C ALA A 132 -13.18 -4.59 15.83
N ALA A 133 -13.37 -5.65 16.63
CA ALA A 133 -12.28 -6.38 17.25
C ALA A 133 -11.39 -7.05 16.19
N ALA A 134 -11.98 -7.65 15.16
CA ALA A 134 -11.24 -8.25 14.05
C ALA A 134 -10.40 -7.20 13.32
N GLN A 135 -10.92 -5.99 13.06
CA GLN A 135 -10.13 -4.91 12.48
C GLN A 135 -8.95 -4.51 13.37
N ALA A 136 -9.15 -4.39 14.69
CA ALA A 136 -8.08 -4.05 15.62
C ALA A 136 -6.93 -5.07 15.59
N LEU A 137 -7.25 -6.33 15.26
CA LEU A 137 -6.28 -7.42 15.07
C LEU A 137 -5.75 -7.55 13.64
N LEU A 138 -6.06 -6.59 12.75
CA LEU A 138 -5.72 -6.61 11.32
C LEU A 138 -6.29 -7.85 10.59
N ALA A 139 -7.47 -8.33 11.02
CA ALA A 139 -8.09 -9.58 10.59
C ALA A 139 -9.55 -9.39 10.14
N ALA A 140 -9.99 -8.15 9.86
CA ALA A 140 -11.35 -7.88 9.39
C ALA A 140 -11.68 -8.68 8.11
N ASN A 141 -10.73 -8.82 7.20
CA ASN A 141 -10.91 -9.63 5.99
C ASN A 141 -11.20 -11.10 6.29
N VAL A 142 -10.53 -11.68 7.30
CA VAL A 142 -10.78 -13.06 7.74
C VAL A 142 -12.14 -13.18 8.41
N TYR A 143 -12.54 -12.18 9.21
CA TYR A 143 -13.87 -12.14 9.82
C TYR A 143 -14.97 -12.13 8.77
N PHE A 144 -14.91 -11.21 7.81
CA PHE A 144 -15.93 -11.11 6.76
C PHE A 144 -15.94 -12.31 5.81
N TRP A 145 -14.78 -12.92 5.54
CA TRP A 145 -14.73 -14.21 4.83
C TRP A 145 -15.47 -15.33 5.56
N ARG A 146 -15.42 -15.38 6.90
CA ARG A 146 -16.13 -16.40 7.67
C ARG A 146 -17.62 -16.12 7.74
N GLU A 147 -18.01 -14.85 7.89
CA GLU A 147 -19.41 -14.48 8.11
C GLU A 147 -20.22 -14.44 6.80
N GLY A 148 -19.60 -14.09 5.67
CA GLY A 148 -20.30 -13.91 4.38
C GLY A 148 -20.55 -15.17 3.55
N GLY A 149 -19.97 -16.33 3.92
CA GLY A 149 -19.97 -17.54 3.08
C GLY A 149 -21.12 -18.53 3.34
N GLY A 150 -21.98 -18.27 4.32
CA GLY A 150 -23.02 -19.21 4.78
C GLY A 150 -24.44 -18.85 4.35
N TYR A 151 -25.35 -19.84 4.34
CA TYR A 151 -26.79 -19.65 4.08
C TYR A 151 -27.47 -18.63 5.00
N PHE A 152 -26.88 -18.36 6.18
CA PHE A 152 -27.35 -17.39 7.17
C PHE A 152 -26.54 -16.08 7.20
N ALA A 153 -25.68 -15.87 6.19
CA ALA A 153 -24.97 -14.61 6.03
C ALA A 153 -26.00 -13.48 5.85
N GLY A 154 -25.94 -12.46 6.71
CA GLY A 154 -26.75 -11.27 6.56
C GLY A 154 -26.38 -10.51 5.29
N PRO A 155 -27.28 -9.68 4.73
CA PRO A 155 -26.95 -8.80 3.61
C PRO A 155 -25.73 -7.93 3.92
N ALA A 156 -24.85 -7.73 2.93
CA ALA A 156 -23.67 -6.89 3.05
C ALA A 156 -23.99 -5.46 3.52
N GLU A 157 -25.20 -4.95 3.22
CA GLU A 157 -25.65 -3.63 3.67
C GLU A 157 -25.85 -3.52 5.19
N GLN A 158 -26.00 -4.65 5.89
CA GLN A 158 -26.17 -4.71 7.34
C GLN A 158 -24.84 -4.83 8.08
N MET A 159 -23.70 -4.72 7.39
CA MET A 159 -22.36 -4.82 7.95
C MET A 159 -21.64 -3.45 7.85
N PRO A 160 -21.82 -2.54 8.83
CA PRO A 160 -21.33 -1.15 8.73
C PRO A 160 -19.82 -1.04 8.50
N LEU A 161 -19.04 -1.99 9.02
CA LEU A 161 -17.58 -2.01 8.94
C LEU A 161 -17.05 -2.91 7.82
N LEU A 162 -17.90 -3.40 6.92
CA LEU A 162 -17.51 -4.36 5.86
C LEU A 162 -16.29 -3.88 5.08
N HIS A 163 -16.31 -2.63 4.62
CA HIS A 163 -15.25 -2.00 3.82
C HIS A 163 -13.83 -2.09 4.43
N LEU A 164 -13.72 -2.28 5.76
CA LEU A 164 -12.44 -2.45 6.45
C LEU A 164 -11.73 -3.76 6.10
N TRP A 165 -12.40 -4.71 5.44
CA TRP A 165 -11.74 -5.90 4.90
C TRP A 165 -10.55 -5.53 4.00
N SER A 166 -10.72 -4.53 3.13
CA SER A 166 -9.69 -4.12 2.18
C SER A 166 -8.52 -3.42 2.87
N LEU A 167 -8.83 -2.65 3.93
CA LEU A 167 -7.82 -2.03 4.79
C LEU A 167 -6.99 -3.09 5.53
N ALA A 168 -7.62 -4.13 6.08
CA ALA A 168 -6.90 -5.22 6.74
C ALA A 168 -5.93 -5.94 5.80
N VAL A 169 -6.33 -6.22 4.55
CA VAL A 169 -5.45 -6.81 3.52
C VAL A 169 -4.26 -5.89 3.23
N GLU A 170 -4.51 -4.59 3.08
CA GLU A 170 -3.46 -3.58 2.88
C GLU A 170 -2.49 -3.54 4.08
N GLU A 171 -3.01 -3.53 5.31
CA GLU A 171 -2.23 -3.51 6.55
C GLU A 171 -1.39 -4.79 6.75
N GLN A 172 -1.92 -5.96 6.38
CA GLN A 172 -1.17 -7.22 6.38
C GLN A 172 0.02 -7.15 5.40
N PHE A 173 -0.20 -6.65 4.18
CA PHE A 173 0.87 -6.43 3.23
C PHE A 173 1.92 -5.43 3.76
N TYR A 174 1.46 -4.40 4.46
CA TYR A 174 2.28 -3.37 5.09
C TYR A 174 3.13 -3.87 6.25
N LEU A 175 2.66 -4.89 6.94
CA LEU A 175 3.39 -5.59 7.97
C LEU A 175 4.48 -6.47 7.36
N LEU A 176 4.18 -7.20 6.28
CA LEU A 176 5.08 -8.20 5.68
C LEU A 176 6.15 -7.60 4.76
N MET A 177 5.78 -6.61 3.93
CA MET A 177 6.65 -6.11 2.87
C MET A 177 7.99 -5.50 3.35
N PRO A 178 8.08 -4.76 4.48
CA PRO A 178 9.35 -4.26 5.00
C PRO A 178 10.36 -5.36 5.26
N PHE A 179 9.92 -6.48 5.85
CA PHE A 179 10.77 -7.63 6.12
C PHE A 179 11.28 -8.27 4.84
N LEU A 180 10.39 -8.43 3.84
CA LEU A 180 10.79 -8.94 2.54
C LEU A 180 11.84 -8.03 1.88
N CYS A 181 11.61 -6.71 1.84
CA CYS A 181 12.56 -5.76 1.25
C CYS A 181 13.91 -5.77 1.99
N MET A 182 13.90 -5.82 3.32
CA MET A 182 15.12 -5.91 4.13
C MET A 182 15.87 -7.22 3.89
N ALA A 183 15.16 -8.35 3.79
CA ALA A 183 15.76 -9.64 3.48
C ALA A 183 16.42 -9.65 2.09
N LEU A 184 15.75 -9.09 1.07
CA LEU A 184 16.32 -8.95 -0.27
C LEU A 184 17.55 -8.04 -0.27
N ALA A 185 17.51 -6.92 0.44
CA ALA A 185 18.65 -6.01 0.59
C ALA A 185 19.84 -6.69 1.31
N ALA A 186 19.57 -7.44 2.38
CA ALA A 186 20.60 -8.19 3.10
C ALA A 186 21.23 -9.29 2.23
N TRP A 187 20.40 -10.04 1.49
CA TRP A 187 20.86 -11.09 0.59
C TRP A 187 21.73 -10.53 -0.55
N GLN A 188 21.30 -9.42 -1.14
CA GLN A 188 22.05 -8.73 -2.19
C GLN A 188 23.43 -8.26 -1.70
N ARG A 189 23.52 -7.69 -0.49
CA ARG A 189 24.78 -7.24 0.11
C ARG A 189 25.74 -8.40 0.37
N ARG A 190 25.23 -9.57 0.79
CA ARG A 190 26.05 -10.78 1.01
C ARG A 190 26.61 -11.37 -0.29
N GLY A 191 25.85 -11.31 -1.37
CA GLY A 191 26.26 -11.84 -2.69
C GLY A 191 27.13 -10.88 -3.52
N GLY A 192 27.53 -9.72 -2.99
CA GLY A 192 28.30 -8.72 -3.73
C GLY A 192 27.53 -8.02 -4.87
N GLY A 193 26.21 -8.25 -4.95
CA GLY A 193 25.35 -7.59 -5.94
C GLY A 193 25.24 -6.09 -5.65
N ARG A 194 24.98 -5.29 -6.69
CA ARG A 194 24.72 -3.84 -6.58
C ARG A 194 23.32 -3.42 -7.01
N ASP A 195 22.53 -4.34 -7.57
CA ASP A 195 21.21 -4.06 -8.13
C ASP A 195 20.07 -4.62 -7.25
N LEU A 196 19.69 -3.87 -6.22
CA LEU A 196 18.54 -4.20 -5.37
C LEU A 196 17.23 -4.20 -6.17
N ARG A 197 17.05 -3.22 -7.07
CA ARG A 197 15.83 -3.09 -7.86
C ARG A 197 15.61 -4.26 -8.80
N GLY A 198 16.65 -4.73 -9.48
CA GLY A 198 16.57 -5.91 -10.34
C GLY A 198 16.26 -7.20 -9.57
N LEU A 199 16.72 -7.32 -8.32
CA LEU A 199 16.31 -8.41 -7.43
C LEU A 199 14.84 -8.28 -7.02
N CYS A 200 14.42 -7.10 -6.55
CA CYS A 200 13.04 -6.80 -6.20
C CYS A 200 12.09 -7.05 -7.38
N LEU A 201 12.43 -6.63 -8.60
CA LEU A 201 11.63 -6.87 -9.81
C LEU A 201 11.39 -8.36 -10.05
N ARG A 202 12.43 -9.19 -9.93
CA ARG A 202 12.30 -10.64 -10.13
C ARG A 202 11.44 -11.29 -9.05
N VAL A 203 11.68 -10.95 -7.78
CA VAL A 203 10.96 -11.55 -6.66
C VAL A 203 9.51 -11.08 -6.63
N PHE A 204 9.26 -9.77 -6.75
CA PHE A 204 7.90 -9.24 -6.79
C PHE A 204 7.16 -9.70 -8.04
N GLY A 205 7.83 -9.80 -9.20
CA GLY A 205 7.25 -10.36 -10.42
C GLY A 205 6.84 -11.83 -10.25
N ALA A 206 7.70 -12.65 -9.64
CA ALA A 206 7.36 -14.05 -9.36
C ALA A 206 6.19 -14.18 -8.37
N LEU A 207 6.19 -13.40 -7.29
CA LEU A 207 5.09 -13.39 -6.31
C LEU A 207 3.79 -12.87 -6.93
N LEU A 208 3.86 -11.89 -7.84
CA LEU A 208 2.71 -11.37 -8.56
C LEU A 208 2.07 -12.47 -9.39
N LEU A 209 2.86 -13.18 -10.20
CA LEU A 209 2.37 -14.28 -11.03
C LEU A 209 1.81 -15.42 -10.18
N LEU A 210 2.46 -15.73 -9.05
CA LEU A 210 1.96 -16.73 -8.11
C LEU A 210 0.61 -16.31 -7.51
N SER A 211 0.49 -15.07 -7.04
CA SER A 211 -0.77 -14.53 -6.50
C SER A 211 -1.87 -14.49 -7.55
N LEU A 212 -1.56 -14.12 -8.80
CA LEU A 212 -2.51 -14.12 -9.89
C LEU A 212 -2.99 -15.53 -10.25
N ALA A 213 -2.09 -16.53 -10.21
CA ALA A 213 -2.45 -17.92 -10.40
C ALA A 213 -3.35 -18.44 -9.26
N VAL A 214 -3.04 -18.08 -8.01
CA VAL A 214 -3.90 -18.38 -6.86
C VAL A 214 -5.27 -17.72 -7.02
N SER A 215 -5.33 -16.46 -7.46
CA SER A 215 -6.59 -15.76 -7.75
C SER A 215 -7.41 -16.51 -8.79
N ALA A 216 -6.79 -16.89 -9.92
CA ALA A 216 -7.47 -17.56 -11.01
C ALA A 216 -8.07 -18.92 -10.58
N VAL A 217 -7.34 -19.70 -9.77
CA VAL A 217 -7.84 -20.98 -9.25
C VAL A 217 -8.92 -20.77 -8.20
N MET A 218 -8.73 -19.81 -7.29
CA MET A 218 -9.63 -19.63 -6.15
C MET A 218 -10.94 -18.94 -6.54
N VAL A 219 -10.97 -18.13 -7.61
CA VAL A 219 -12.24 -17.58 -8.13
C VAL A 219 -13.20 -18.70 -8.54
N GLU A 220 -12.71 -19.81 -9.09
CA GLU A 220 -13.56 -20.95 -9.44
C GLU A 220 -13.83 -21.87 -8.24
N ALA A 221 -12.84 -22.06 -7.35
CA ALA A 221 -12.94 -23.01 -6.24
C ALA A 221 -13.68 -22.47 -5.00
N ASP A 222 -13.40 -21.23 -4.60
CA ASP A 222 -14.02 -20.53 -3.48
C ASP A 222 -13.97 -19.00 -3.73
N PRO A 223 -14.96 -18.46 -4.47
CA PRO A 223 -14.99 -17.03 -4.82
C PRO A 223 -14.96 -16.12 -3.59
N HIS A 224 -15.54 -16.57 -2.48
CA HIS A 224 -15.57 -15.81 -1.23
C HIS A 224 -14.17 -15.70 -0.63
N TRP A 225 -13.41 -16.80 -0.62
CA TRP A 225 -12.01 -16.77 -0.22
C TRP A 225 -11.18 -15.89 -1.14
N ALA A 226 -11.33 -16.04 -2.47
CA ALA A 226 -10.61 -15.25 -3.45
C ALA A 226 -10.81 -13.75 -3.27
N PHE A 227 -12.00 -13.34 -2.85
CA PHE A 227 -12.35 -11.94 -2.61
C PHE A 227 -11.62 -11.35 -1.39
N TYR A 228 -11.58 -12.05 -0.25
CA TYR A 228 -11.11 -11.49 1.02
C TYR A 228 -9.65 -11.78 1.37
N TRP A 229 -9.04 -12.82 0.79
CA TRP A 229 -7.74 -13.29 1.24
C TRP A 229 -6.56 -12.65 0.52
N LEU A 230 -5.58 -12.20 1.30
CA LEU A 230 -4.36 -11.56 0.79
C LEU A 230 -3.66 -12.37 -0.32
N PRO A 231 -3.49 -13.70 -0.27
CA PRO A 231 -2.80 -14.41 -1.35
C PRO A 231 -3.48 -14.32 -2.72
N ALA A 232 -4.81 -14.21 -2.79
CA ALA A 232 -5.53 -13.95 -4.04
C ALA A 232 -5.56 -12.47 -4.43
N ARG A 233 -5.39 -11.56 -3.45
CA ARG A 233 -5.42 -10.09 -3.61
C ARG A 233 -4.05 -9.41 -3.57
N ALA A 234 -2.97 -10.18 -3.56
CA ALA A 234 -1.62 -9.63 -3.44
C ALA A 234 -1.10 -9.16 -4.79
N TRP A 235 -1.62 -9.68 -5.91
CA TRP A 235 -1.12 -9.35 -7.25
C TRP A 235 -1.31 -7.87 -7.59
N GLU A 236 -2.34 -7.19 -7.07
CA GLU A 236 -2.57 -5.75 -7.23
C GLU A 236 -1.48 -4.94 -6.51
N LEU A 237 -1.26 -5.24 -5.22
CA LEU A 237 -0.20 -4.63 -4.41
C LEU A 237 1.20 -4.91 -4.98
N LEU A 238 1.41 -6.13 -5.49
CA LEU A 238 2.67 -6.54 -6.10
C LEU A 238 2.87 -5.91 -7.48
N LEU A 239 1.81 -5.67 -8.26
CA LEU A 239 1.89 -4.94 -9.53
C LEU A 239 2.39 -3.52 -9.27
N GLY A 240 1.82 -2.83 -8.28
CA GLY A 240 2.35 -1.55 -7.79
C GLY A 240 3.82 -1.63 -7.40
N SER A 241 4.18 -2.68 -6.66
CA SER A 241 5.56 -2.91 -6.18
C SER A 241 6.57 -3.13 -7.32
N VAL A 242 6.19 -3.87 -8.36
CA VAL A 242 6.97 -4.05 -9.59
C VAL A 242 7.16 -2.71 -10.28
N LEU A 243 6.08 -1.95 -10.48
CA LEU A 243 6.13 -0.62 -11.10
C LEU A 243 7.06 0.34 -10.34
N ALA A 244 7.10 0.26 -9.01
CA ALA A 244 7.98 1.09 -8.18
C ALA A 244 9.46 0.77 -8.36
N CYS A 245 9.79 -0.47 -8.71
CA CYS A 245 11.17 -0.93 -8.90
C CYS A 245 11.68 -0.72 -10.33
N LEU A 246 10.82 -0.35 -11.29
CA LEU A 246 11.24 -0.08 -12.66
C LEU A 246 12.27 1.07 -12.71
N PRO A 247 13.32 0.96 -13.56
CA PRO A 247 14.32 1.99 -13.69
C PRO A 247 13.72 3.32 -14.15
N ALA A 248 13.95 4.40 -13.40
CA ALA A 248 13.48 5.75 -13.73
C ALA A 248 14.03 6.28 -15.08
N ALA A 249 15.16 5.74 -15.53
CA ALA A 249 15.83 6.10 -16.78
C ALA A 249 15.48 5.18 -17.97
N GLY A 250 14.52 4.27 -17.83
CA GLY A 250 14.10 3.40 -18.92
C GLY A 250 13.40 4.18 -20.05
N ARG A 251 13.61 3.77 -21.31
CA ARG A 251 12.87 4.28 -22.49
C ARG A 251 11.36 4.31 -22.27
N PHE A 252 10.84 3.31 -21.55
CA PHE A 252 9.44 3.21 -21.14
C PHE A 252 8.99 4.38 -20.24
N GLN A 253 9.73 4.71 -19.19
CA GLN A 253 9.40 5.82 -18.27
C GLN A 253 9.53 7.19 -18.94
N GLN A 254 10.50 7.36 -19.85
CA GLN A 254 10.62 8.57 -20.66
C GLN A 254 9.46 8.71 -21.66
N ALA A 255 9.02 7.62 -22.28
CA ALA A 255 7.84 7.61 -23.14
C ALA A 255 6.55 7.93 -22.36
N LEU A 256 6.41 7.38 -21.14
CA LEU A 256 5.28 7.66 -20.25
C LEU A 256 5.24 9.12 -19.81
N LYS A 257 6.38 9.70 -19.42
CA LYS A 257 6.50 11.13 -19.09
C LYS A 257 6.19 12.03 -20.28
N ARG A 258 6.67 11.69 -21.49
CA ARG A 258 6.38 12.44 -22.72
C ARG A 258 4.89 12.41 -23.07
N ARG A 259 4.16 11.36 -22.68
CA ARG A 259 2.73 11.19 -22.94
C ARG A 259 1.90 11.25 -21.66
N GLN A 260 2.38 11.93 -20.63
CA GLN A 260 1.78 11.86 -19.29
C GLN A 260 0.29 12.25 -19.30
N GLY A 261 -0.10 13.30 -20.01
CA GLY A 261 -1.51 13.68 -20.15
C GLY A 261 -2.37 12.62 -20.83
N LEU A 262 -1.83 11.95 -21.85
CA LEU A 262 -2.53 10.90 -22.59
C LEU A 262 -2.62 9.59 -21.80
N VAL A 263 -1.56 9.25 -21.08
CA VAL A 263 -1.51 8.06 -20.21
C VAL A 263 -2.43 8.25 -19.01
N SER A 264 -2.36 9.39 -18.34
CA SER A 264 -3.25 9.71 -17.21
C SER A 264 -4.72 9.77 -17.66
N GLY A 265 -5.00 10.37 -18.83
CA GLY A 265 -6.33 10.36 -19.43
C GLY A 265 -6.81 8.96 -19.79
N ALA A 266 -5.97 8.13 -20.41
CA ALA A 266 -6.31 6.75 -20.74
C ALA A 266 -6.49 5.87 -19.50
N SER A 267 -5.65 6.01 -18.48
CA SER A 267 -5.83 5.32 -17.20
C SER A 267 -7.12 5.74 -16.50
N LEU A 268 -7.44 7.04 -16.51
CA LEU A 268 -8.70 7.55 -15.97
C LEU A 268 -9.89 7.00 -16.76
N CYS A 269 -9.83 7.00 -18.08
CA CYS A 269 -10.88 6.45 -18.95
C CYS A 269 -11.04 4.93 -18.78
N VAL A 270 -9.95 4.19 -18.57
CA VAL A 270 -10.01 2.74 -18.28
C VAL A 270 -10.63 2.52 -16.91
N ILE A 271 -10.21 3.24 -15.88
CA ILE A 271 -10.75 3.10 -14.52
C ILE A 271 -12.24 3.46 -14.47
N VAL A 272 -12.62 4.59 -15.06
CA VAL A 272 -14.03 5.03 -15.12
C VAL A 272 -14.83 4.11 -16.06
N GLY A 273 -14.26 3.71 -17.18
CA GLY A 273 -14.89 2.81 -18.15
C GLY A 273 -15.17 1.43 -17.58
N THR A 274 -14.22 0.83 -16.85
CA THR A 274 -14.44 -0.45 -16.19
C THR A 274 -15.39 -0.33 -15.00
N ALA A 275 -15.34 0.78 -14.25
CA ALA A 275 -16.29 1.03 -13.15
C ALA A 275 -17.76 1.19 -13.63
N LEU A 276 -17.95 1.59 -14.89
CA LEU A 276 -19.27 1.68 -15.54
C LEU A 276 -19.67 0.38 -16.25
N ALA A 277 -18.70 -0.40 -16.75
CA ALA A 277 -18.95 -1.60 -17.53
C ALA A 277 -19.11 -2.88 -16.70
N TYR A 278 -18.46 -2.97 -15.54
CA TYR A 278 -18.54 -4.16 -14.68
C TYR A 278 -19.78 -4.10 -13.79
N ASP A 279 -20.38 -5.26 -13.56
CA ASP A 279 -21.54 -5.47 -12.70
C ASP A 279 -21.32 -6.62 -11.70
N ASN A 280 -22.36 -6.97 -10.94
CA ASN A 280 -22.29 -7.98 -9.88
C ASN A 280 -22.07 -9.41 -10.39
N ASP A 281 -22.24 -9.67 -11.69
CA ASP A 281 -22.09 -10.99 -12.30
C ASP A 281 -20.68 -11.20 -12.89
N THR A 282 -19.83 -10.17 -12.84
CA THR A 282 -18.46 -10.24 -13.36
C THR A 282 -17.57 -11.07 -12.41
N PRO A 283 -16.91 -12.16 -12.87
CA PRO A 283 -16.02 -12.96 -12.03
C PRO A 283 -14.88 -12.12 -11.48
N PHE A 284 -14.76 -12.04 -10.16
CA PHE A 284 -13.84 -11.13 -9.48
C PHE A 284 -13.29 -11.77 -8.20
N PRO A 285 -11.99 -11.60 -7.86
CA PRO A 285 -10.91 -10.88 -8.58
C PRO A 285 -10.27 -11.62 -9.77
N GLY A 286 -10.04 -10.93 -10.89
CA GLY A 286 -9.32 -11.53 -12.04
C GLY A 286 -9.33 -10.68 -13.31
N LEU A 287 -8.75 -11.19 -14.39
CA LEU A 287 -8.61 -10.52 -15.71
C LEU A 287 -9.93 -10.40 -16.53
N ALA A 288 -11.10 -10.50 -15.89
CA ALA A 288 -12.34 -11.02 -16.46
C ALA A 288 -12.73 -10.56 -17.89
N ALA A 289 -12.76 -11.55 -18.80
CA ALA A 289 -13.81 -11.76 -19.79
C ALA A 289 -13.70 -13.23 -20.26
N ARG A 290 -14.45 -14.15 -19.64
CA ARG A 290 -14.77 -15.41 -20.31
C ARG A 290 -16.10 -15.17 -21.02
N SER A 291 -16.07 -15.25 -22.35
CA SER A 291 -17.25 -15.50 -23.16
C SER A 291 -17.85 -16.82 -22.67
N GLU A 292 -19.03 -16.75 -22.05
CA GLU A 292 -19.91 -17.90 -22.00
C GLU A 292 -20.37 -18.19 -23.44
N GLU A 293 -19.82 -19.24 -24.04
CA GLU A 293 -20.55 -20.01 -25.05
C GLU A 293 -20.88 -21.37 -24.42
N HIS A 294 -22.18 -21.52 -24.15
CA HIS A 294 -23.01 -22.73 -23.98
C HIS A 294 -22.56 -23.86 -23.04
#